data_AF-A0A135NYU1-F1
#
_entry.id   AF-A0A135NYU1-F1
#
_cell.length_a   1.000
_cell.length_b   1.000
_cell.length_c   1.000
_cell.angle_alpha   90.00
_cell.angle_beta   90.00
_cell.angle_gamma   90.00
#
_symmetry.space_group_name_H-M   'P 1'
#
loop_
_entity.id
_entity.type
_entity.pdbx_description
1 polymer ?
#
loop_
_entity_poly.entity_id
_entity_poly.type
_entity_poly.pdbx_seq_one_letter_code
_entity_poly.pdbx_strand_id
1 'polypeptide(L)'
;MHVGVGKKVSFWLPMVLAVEQQPHVIFVDPRRTKGLTKVGRRFAFSMMHERIRVADDDFADVRLGIVRFQDNDEGDGRSVQLYTDTGVELFSLDELESMVADTYRIWQEVWEERTTETRRKGTGTGGLF
;
A
#
# COMPACT_ATOMS: atom_id res chain seq x y z
N MET A 1 7.85 1.44 -19.00
CA MET A 1 7.81 2.90 -18.78
C MET A 1 7.64 3.06 -17.28
N HIS A 2 8.73 3.31 -16.57
CA HIS A 2 8.79 3.16 -15.11
C HIS A 2 7.77 4.04 -14.38
N VAL A 3 7.13 3.46 -13.35
CA VAL A 3 6.52 4.17 -12.21
C VAL A 3 7.14 5.56 -12.05
N GLY A 4 6.35 6.60 -12.35
CA GLY A 4 6.85 7.94 -12.68
C GLY A 4 7.80 8.59 -11.67
N VAL A 5 8.64 9.48 -12.22
CA VAL A 5 9.55 10.37 -11.47
C VAL A 5 8.78 11.08 -10.35
N GLY A 6 9.14 10.77 -9.09
CA GLY A 6 8.69 11.49 -7.90
C GLY A 6 7.76 10.73 -6.94
N LYS A 7 7.28 9.52 -7.25
CA LYS A 7 6.40 8.76 -6.33
C LYS A 7 6.88 7.32 -6.15
N LYS A 8 7.91 7.14 -5.31
CA LYS A 8 8.33 5.80 -4.86
C LYS A 8 7.29 5.26 -3.87
N VAL A 9 6.51 4.28 -4.30
CA VAL A 9 5.65 3.52 -3.40
C VAL A 9 6.51 2.44 -2.74
N SER A 10 6.64 2.49 -1.40
CA SER A 10 7.36 1.49 -0.62
C SER A 10 6.41 0.83 0.37
N PHE A 11 6.39 -0.50 0.36
CA PHE A 11 5.64 -1.33 1.32
C PHE A 11 6.59 -2.17 2.15
N TRP A 12 7.75 -1.63 2.54
CA TRP A 12 8.66 -2.30 3.46
C TRP A 12 9.51 -1.27 4.19
N LEU A 13 10.04 -1.69 5.33
CA LEU A 13 11.09 -0.97 6.04
C LEU A 13 12.46 -1.44 5.55
N PRO A 14 13.51 -0.60 5.59
CA PRO A 14 14.87 -0.98 5.21
C PRO A 14 15.51 -1.87 6.31
N MET A 15 14.92 -3.04 6.55
CA MET A 15 15.36 -4.02 7.54
C MET A 15 14.96 -5.44 7.10
N VAL A 16 15.78 -6.41 7.49
CA VAL A 16 15.46 -7.84 7.42
C VAL A 16 15.37 -8.37 8.85
N LEU A 17 14.29 -9.08 9.16
CA LEU A 17 14.04 -9.65 10.49
C LEU A 17 14.05 -11.17 10.41
N ALA A 18 14.64 -11.83 11.41
CA ALA A 18 14.48 -13.26 11.59
C ALA A 18 13.16 -13.54 12.32
N VAL A 19 12.22 -14.20 11.65
CA VAL A 19 10.97 -14.70 12.23
C VAL A 19 10.95 -16.20 12.02
N GLU A 20 10.81 -16.97 13.10
CA GLU A 20 10.90 -18.44 13.07
C GLU A 20 12.15 -18.95 12.33
N GLN A 21 13.30 -18.30 12.59
CA GLN A 21 14.60 -18.60 11.95
C GLN A 21 14.64 -18.37 10.43
N GLN A 22 13.62 -17.76 9.82
CA GLN A 22 13.61 -17.40 8.40
C GLN A 22 13.76 -15.88 8.22
N PRO A 23 14.57 -15.42 7.25
CA PRO A 23 14.71 -14.00 6.98
C PRO A 23 13.43 -13.47 6.32
N HIS A 24 12.90 -12.39 6.88
CA HIS A 24 11.69 -11.72 6.42
C HIS A 24 11.95 -10.25 6.14
N VAL A 25 11.49 -9.75 4.99
CA VAL A 25 11.26 -8.33 4.78
C VAL A 25 9.83 -8.00 5.17
N ILE A 26 9.66 -6.99 6.03
CA ILE A 26 8.38 -6.70 6.67
C ILE A 26 7.81 -5.35 6.23
N PHE A 27 6.53 -5.37 5.88
CA PHE A 27 5.65 -4.22 5.89
C PHE A 27 4.95 -4.12 7.24
N VAL A 28 4.93 -2.94 7.85
CA VAL A 28 4.10 -2.68 9.03
C VAL A 28 2.81 -2.02 8.57
N ASP A 29 1.66 -2.64 8.87
CA ASP A 29 0.34 -2.04 8.72
C ASP A 29 -0.06 -1.37 10.04
N PRO A 30 0.09 -0.04 10.18
CA PRO A 30 -0.14 0.67 11.45
C PRO A 30 -1.63 0.91 11.73
N ARG A 31 -2.53 0.53 10.82
CA ARG A 31 -3.96 0.79 10.95
C ARG A 31 -4.56 -0.04 12.07
N ARG A 32 -5.05 0.68 13.09
CA ARG A 32 -5.76 0.13 14.25
C ARG A 32 -7.01 -0.65 13.86
N THR A 33 -7.84 -0.07 12.98
CA THR A 33 -9.04 -0.69 12.44
C THR A 33 -8.96 -0.76 10.92
N LYS A 34 -9.65 -1.72 10.30
CA LYS A 34 -9.74 -1.88 8.84
C LYS A 34 -8.36 -1.87 8.14
N GLY A 35 -7.50 -2.81 8.54
CA GLY A 35 -6.19 -3.03 7.89
C GLY A 35 -6.32 -3.44 6.42
N LEU A 36 -5.19 -3.77 5.78
CA LEU A 36 -5.22 -4.24 4.39
C LEU A 36 -6.22 -5.39 4.19
N THR A 37 -7.07 -5.26 3.18
CA THR A 37 -7.93 -6.35 2.70
C THR A 37 -7.08 -7.48 2.11
N LYS A 38 -7.67 -8.63 1.78
CA LYS A 38 -6.94 -9.71 1.09
C LYS A 38 -6.29 -9.22 -0.22
N VAL A 39 -7.01 -8.43 -1.01
CA VAL A 39 -6.49 -7.82 -2.25
C VAL A 39 -5.41 -6.79 -1.95
N GLY A 40 -5.59 -5.95 -0.92
CA GLY A 40 -4.58 -4.99 -0.51
C GLY A 40 -3.28 -5.65 -0.04
N ARG A 41 -3.36 -6.79 0.66
CA ARG A 41 -2.19 -7.59 1.05
C ARG A 41 -1.52 -8.21 -0.17
N ARG A 42 -2.30 -8.77 -1.10
CA ARG A 42 -1.78 -9.30 -2.39
C ARG A 42 -0.99 -8.22 -3.14
N PHE A 43 -1.56 -7.02 -3.26
CA PHE A 43 -0.88 -5.89 -3.90
C PHE A 43 0.43 -5.53 -3.19
N ALA A 44 0.42 -5.42 -1.86
CA ALA A 44 1.63 -5.12 -1.08
C ALA A 44 2.71 -6.20 -1.25
N PHE A 45 2.36 -7.49 -1.15
CA PHE A 45 3.31 -8.59 -1.37
C PHE A 45 3.88 -8.58 -2.80
N SER A 46 3.06 -8.29 -3.80
CA SER A 46 3.50 -8.23 -5.19
C SER A 46 4.48 -7.09 -5.42
N MET A 47 4.19 -5.90 -4.87
CA MET A 47 5.12 -4.77 -4.91
C MET A 47 6.43 -5.07 -4.18
N MET A 48 6.38 -5.74 -3.03
CA MET A 48 7.58 -6.17 -2.31
C MET A 48 8.38 -7.18 -3.14
N HIS A 49 7.74 -8.18 -3.73
CA HIS A 49 8.40 -9.16 -4.60
C HIS A 49 9.13 -8.49 -5.77
N GLU A 50 8.45 -7.65 -6.54
CA GLU A 50 9.03 -6.96 -7.71
C GLU A 50 10.19 -6.03 -7.34
N ARG A 51 10.13 -5.41 -6.15
CA ARG A 51 11.13 -4.42 -5.72
C ARG A 51 12.24 -4.97 -4.85
N ILE A 52 12.14 -6.22 -4.40
CA ILE A 52 13.11 -6.87 -3.51
C ILE A 52 13.65 -8.12 -4.19
N ARG A 53 12.80 -9.14 -4.37
CA ARG A 53 13.23 -10.45 -4.89
C ARG A 53 13.62 -10.40 -6.37
N VAL A 54 12.86 -9.68 -7.19
CA VAL A 54 13.13 -9.56 -8.64
C VAL A 54 14.24 -8.53 -8.91
N ALA A 55 14.35 -7.51 -8.05
CA ALA A 55 15.29 -6.43 -8.25
C ALA A 55 16.72 -6.78 -7.80
N ASP A 56 16.87 -7.76 -6.90
CA ASP A 56 18.15 -8.14 -6.31
C ASP A 56 18.15 -9.63 -5.92
N ASP A 57 19.00 -10.41 -6.58
CA ASP A 57 19.10 -11.87 -6.43
C ASP A 57 19.52 -12.29 -5.01
N ASP A 58 20.24 -11.43 -4.26
CA ASP A 58 20.63 -11.71 -2.87
C ASP A 58 19.40 -11.87 -1.95
N PHE A 59 18.26 -11.32 -2.37
CA PHE A 59 17.00 -11.40 -1.64
C PHE A 59 15.98 -12.34 -2.30
N ALA A 60 16.33 -13.10 -3.33
CA ALA A 60 15.38 -13.94 -4.09
C ALA A 60 14.53 -14.86 -3.18
N ASP A 61 15.15 -15.42 -2.14
CA ASP A 61 14.54 -16.38 -1.21
C ASP A 61 14.00 -15.76 0.09
N VAL A 62 14.11 -14.44 0.28
CA VAL A 62 13.64 -13.79 1.52
C VAL A 62 12.13 -13.93 1.64
N ARG A 63 11.59 -14.24 2.82
CA ARG A 63 10.14 -14.25 3.04
C ARG A 63 9.60 -12.83 3.08
N LEU A 64 8.34 -12.66 2.68
CA LEU A 64 7.68 -11.35 2.76
C LEU A 64 6.58 -11.44 3.81
N GLY A 65 6.55 -10.44 4.69
CA GLY A 65 5.57 -10.39 5.77
C GLY A 65 4.87 -9.05 5.88
N ILE A 66 3.61 -9.09 6.30
CA ILE A 66 2.85 -7.91 6.71
C ILE A 66 2.49 -8.09 8.18
N VAL A 67 3.04 -7.22 9.03
CA VAL A 67 2.74 -7.18 10.45
C VAL A 67 1.66 -6.15 10.70
N ARG A 68 0.51 -6.60 11.20
CA ARG A 68 -0.61 -5.74 11.57
C ARG A 68 -0.71 -5.64 13.09
N PHE A 69 -0.80 -4.41 13.58
CA PHE A 69 -1.11 -4.10 14.96
C PHE A 69 -2.57 -3.67 15.07
N GLN A 70 -3.41 -4.49 15.72
CA GLN A 70 -4.84 -4.23 15.86
C GLN A 70 -5.25 -4.25 17.34
N ASP A 71 -6.43 -3.73 17.65
CA ASP A 71 -6.97 -3.80 19.00
C ASP A 71 -7.21 -5.27 19.39
N ASN A 72 -7.03 -5.60 20.67
CA ASN A 72 -7.42 -6.89 21.22
C ASN A 72 -8.91 -6.86 21.61
N ASP A 73 -9.63 -7.96 21.38
CA ASP A 73 -11.06 -8.08 21.73
C ASP A 73 -11.30 -8.03 23.26
N GLU A 74 -10.27 -8.33 24.05
CA GLU A 74 -10.31 -8.35 25.53
C GLU A 74 -9.98 -7.00 26.18
N GLY A 75 -9.81 -5.92 25.39
CA GLY A 75 -9.80 -4.55 25.89
C GLY A 75 -8.50 -4.04 26.53
N ASP A 76 -7.52 -4.90 26.80
CA ASP A 76 -6.18 -4.49 27.26
C ASP A 76 -5.10 -4.90 26.23
N GLY A 77 -4.57 -3.91 25.51
CA GLY A 77 -3.44 -4.07 24.59
C GLY A 77 -3.75 -4.17 23.10
N ARG A 78 -2.68 -4.22 22.29
CA ARG A 78 -2.73 -4.48 20.83
C ARG A 78 -2.35 -5.93 20.56
N SER A 79 -3.12 -6.61 19.72
CA SER A 79 -2.73 -7.90 19.16
C SER A 79 -1.88 -7.70 17.90
N VAL A 80 -0.93 -8.61 17.69
CA VAL A 80 -0.06 -8.63 16.51
C VAL A 80 -0.46 -9.80 15.62
N GLN A 81 -0.70 -9.51 14.35
CA GLN A 81 -0.97 -10.51 13.34
C GLN A 81 0.06 -10.44 12.22
N LEU A 82 0.71 -11.55 11.93
CA LEU A 82 1.60 -11.69 10.79
C LEU A 82 0.86 -12.36 9.63
N TYR A 83 0.85 -11.71 8.47
CA TYR A 83 0.51 -12.33 7.20
C TYR A 83 1.79 -12.60 6.44
N THR A 84 1.89 -13.76 5.79
CA THR A 84 3.02 -14.12 4.92
C THR A 84 2.59 -14.23 3.47
N ASP A 85 3.56 -14.25 2.55
CA ASP A 85 3.32 -14.41 1.11
C ASP A 85 3.02 -15.85 0.69
N THR A 86 3.01 -16.81 1.62
CA THR A 86 2.75 -18.22 1.34
C THR A 86 1.38 -18.42 0.71
N GLY A 87 1.36 -19.04 -0.48
CA GLY A 87 0.13 -19.35 -1.21
C GLY A 87 -0.57 -18.13 -1.81
N VAL A 88 0.10 -16.97 -1.85
CA VAL A 88 -0.42 -15.77 -2.52
C VAL A 88 0.03 -15.78 -3.98
N GLU A 89 -0.95 -15.85 -4.89
CA GLU A 89 -0.69 -15.57 -6.30
C GLU A 89 -0.37 -14.08 -6.45
N LEU A 90 0.83 -13.74 -6.88
CA LEU A 90 1.26 -12.34 -6.98
C LEU A 90 0.73 -11.71 -8.28
N PHE A 91 0.58 -10.39 -8.27
CA PHE A 91 0.40 -9.61 -9.49
C PHE A 91 1.76 -9.41 -10.16
N SER A 92 1.77 -9.43 -11.47
CA SER A 92 2.91 -9.02 -12.30
C SER A 92 3.18 -7.51 -12.15
N LEU A 93 4.40 -7.08 -12.49
CA LEU A 93 4.74 -5.67 -12.53
C LEU A 93 3.77 -4.84 -13.39
N ASP A 94 3.36 -5.32 -14.56
CA ASP A 94 2.44 -4.60 -15.46
C ASP A 94 1.06 -4.41 -14.83
N GLU A 95 0.53 -5.44 -14.16
CA GLU A 95 -0.72 -5.35 -13.41
C GLU A 95 -0.61 -4.31 -12.28
N LEU A 96 0.51 -4.30 -11.55
CA LEU A 96 0.77 -3.33 -10.49
C LEU A 96 0.84 -1.90 -11.03
N GLU A 97 1.56 -1.68 -12.14
CA GLU A 97 1.65 -0.37 -12.79
C GLU A 97 0.28 0.11 -13.25
N SER A 98 -0.55 -0.77 -13.84
CA SER A 98 -1.93 -0.45 -14.23
C SER A 98 -2.78 -0.06 -13.03
N MET A 99 -2.75 -0.83 -11.93
CA MET A 99 -3.53 -0.54 -10.73
C MET A 99 -3.16 0.81 -10.10
N VAL A 100 -1.87 1.14 -10.09
CA VAL A 100 -1.37 2.43 -9.58
C VAL A 100 -1.83 3.57 -10.49
N ALA A 101 -1.69 3.41 -11.81
CA ALA A 101 -2.10 4.41 -12.79
C ALA A 101 -3.61 4.68 -12.71
N ASP A 102 -4.44 3.64 -12.62
CA ASP A 102 -5.90 3.78 -12.48
C ASP A 102 -6.29 4.51 -11.20
N THR A 103 -5.62 4.21 -10.08
CA THR A 103 -5.87 4.90 -8.81
C THR A 103 -5.58 6.40 -8.94
N TYR A 104 -4.44 6.76 -9.53
CA TYR A 104 -4.09 8.17 -9.73
C TYR A 104 -5.03 8.87 -10.69
N ARG A 105 -5.47 8.20 -11.76
CA ARG A 105 -6.47 8.73 -12.70
C ARG A 105 -7.79 9.03 -12.01
N ILE A 106 -8.32 8.08 -11.24
CA ILE A 106 -9.56 8.30 -10.46
C ILE A 106 -9.40 9.47 -9.49
N TRP A 107 -8.26 9.58 -8.81
CA TRP A 107 -8.01 10.70 -7.90
C TRP A 107 -7.94 12.04 -8.62
N GLN A 108 -7.33 12.07 -9.80
CA GLN A 108 -7.29 13.26 -10.64
C GLN A 108 -8.72 13.67 -11.06
N GLU A 109 -9.53 12.73 -11.55
CA GLU A 109 -10.93 12.98 -11.93
C GLU A 109 -11.73 13.57 -10.76
N VAL A 110 -11.65 12.96 -9.56
CA VAL A 110 -12.33 13.45 -8.35
C VAL A 110 -11.82 14.84 -7.92
N TRP A 111 -10.52 15.10 -8.06
CA TRP A 111 -9.95 16.40 -7.72
C TRP A 111 -10.43 17.51 -8.67
N GLU A 112 -10.48 17.22 -9.97
CA GLU A 112 -10.95 18.15 -11.00
C GLU A 112 -12.45 18.48 -10.81
N GLU A 113 -13.27 17.47 -10.51
CA GLU A 113 -14.70 17.65 -10.19
C GLU A 113 -14.86 18.58 -8.98
N ARG A 114 -14.19 18.27 -7.86
CA ARG A 114 -14.25 19.08 -6.63
C ARG A 114 -13.77 20.51 -6.84
N THR A 115 -12.73 20.70 -7.65
CA THR A 115 -12.20 22.03 -7.99
C THR A 115 -13.20 22.84 -8.81
N THR A 116 -13.85 22.19 -9.78
CA THR A 116 -14.88 22.81 -10.62
C THR A 116 -16.12 23.20 -9.80
N GLU A 117 -16.60 22.33 -8.92
CA GLU A 117 -17.69 22.64 -8.00
C GLU A 117 -17.38 23.82 -7.07
N THR A 118 -16.16 23.86 -6.54
CA THR A 118 -15.70 24.95 -5.66
C THR A 118 -15.68 26.28 -6.41
N ARG A 119 -15.18 26.30 -7.66
CA ARG A 119 -15.23 27.50 -8.52
C ARG A 119 -16.65 27.96 -8.79
N ARG A 120 -17.58 27.03 -9.07
CA ARG A 120 -19.00 27.33 -9.30
C ARG A 120 -19.68 27.93 -8.07
N LYS A 121 -19.34 27.47 -6.86
CA LYS A 121 -19.87 28.00 -5.59
C LYS A 121 -19.26 29.35 -5.22
N GLY A 122 -17.99 29.59 -5.53
CA GLY A 122 -17.29 30.85 -5.25
C GLY A 122 -17.78 32.06 -6.05
N THR A 123 -18.48 31.84 -7.18
CA THR A 123 -19.12 32.89 -7.97
C THR A 123 -20.55 33.26 -7.50
N GLY A 124 -21.01 32.67 -6.40
CA GLY A 124 -22.32 32.97 -5.80
C GLY A 124 -22.29 34.19 -4.88
N THR A 125 -22.61 35.37 -5.42
CA THR A 125 -23.16 36.54 -4.70
C THR A 125 -22.35 37.08 -3.50
N GLY A 126 -21.24 37.76 -3.79
CA GLY A 126 -20.90 38.97 -3.05
C GLY A 126 -21.79 40.09 -3.57
N GLY A 127 -22.84 40.45 -2.83
CA GLY A 127 -23.71 41.56 -3.14
C GLY A 127 -22.89 42.85 -3.24
N LEU A 128 -22.92 43.48 -4.41
CA LEU A 128 -22.60 44.90 -4.58
C LEU A 128 -23.89 45.69 -4.37
N PHE A 129 -24.41 45.73 -3.13
CA PHE A 129 -25.33 46.75 -2.60
C PHE A 129 -25.26 46.71 -1.07
#